data_AF-A0A3M3A9L3-F1
#
_entry.id   AF-A0A3M3A9L3-F1
#
_cell.length_a   1.000
_cell.length_b   1.000
_cell.length_c   1.000
_cell.angle_alpha   90.00
_cell.angle_beta   90.00
_cell.angle_gamma   90.00
#
_symmetry.space_group_name_H-M   'P 1'
#
loop_
_entity.id
_entity.type
_entity.pdbx_description
1 polymer ?
#
loop_
_entity_poly.entity_id
_entity_poly.type
_entity_poly.pdbx_seq_one_letter_code
_entity_poly.pdbx_strand_id
1 'polypeptide(L)' 'MHIYDWITTTMNKLSSDERLPLYQRLRDSLAEQIANNRWRPGEAIPTEAALSAEYCLSTGTVRKAI' A
#
# COMPACT_ATOMS: atom_id res chain seq x y z
N MET A 1 -16.40 -18.09 22.10
CA MET A 1 -15.04 -17.79 22.56
C MET A 1 -14.08 -18.03 21.40
N HIS A 2 -13.90 -17.03 20.53
CA HIS A 2 -12.92 -17.02 19.45
C HIS A 2 -12.39 -15.58 19.39
N ILE A 3 -11.19 -15.39 19.92
CA ILE A 3 -10.68 -14.09 20.40
C ILE A 3 -9.56 -13.57 19.46
N TYR A 4 -9.59 -13.94 18.17
CA TYR A 4 -8.50 -13.66 17.22
C TYR A 4 -8.94 -13.09 15.86
N ASP A 5 -10.24 -12.93 15.57
CA ASP A 5 -10.72 -12.43 14.27
C ASP A 5 -10.44 -10.93 14.01
N TRP A 6 -10.05 -10.14 15.01
CA TRP A 6 -9.80 -8.70 14.85
C TRP A 6 -8.32 -8.31 14.71
N ILE A 7 -7.37 -9.22 15.01
CA ILE A 7 -5.93 -8.92 14.91
C ILE A 7 -5.38 -8.97 13.48
N THR A 8 -6.14 -9.48 12.50
CA THR A 8 -5.69 -9.54 11.09
C THR A 8 -6.40 -8.53 10.18
N THR A 9 -7.47 -7.87 10.65
CA THR A 9 -8.27 -6.94 9.82
C THR A 9 -7.49 -5.71 9.33
N THR A 10 -6.31 -5.42 9.89
CA THR A 10 -5.42 -4.31 9.47
C THR A 10 -4.22 -4.78 8.64
N MET A 11 -4.24 -5.97 8.06
CA MET A 11 -3.30 -6.26 6.96
C MET A 11 -3.80 -5.49 5.73
N ASN A 12 -3.17 -4.35 5.46
CA ASN A 12 -3.43 -3.43 4.36
C ASN A 12 -3.44 -4.19 3.01
N LYS A 13 -4.60 -4.74 2.64
CA LYS A 13 -4.77 -5.53 1.43
C LYS A 13 -4.67 -4.57 0.25
N LEU A 14 -3.60 -4.71 -0.53
CA LEU A 14 -3.51 -4.18 -1.89
C LEU A 14 -4.73 -4.70 -2.66
N SER A 15 -5.78 -3.89 -2.76
CA SER A 15 -7.09 -4.23 -3.35
C SER A 15 -7.04 -4.21 -4.88
N SER A 16 -5.95 -4.75 -5.42
CA SER A 16 -5.64 -4.80 -6.85
C SER A 16 -5.52 -6.25 -7.28
N ASP A 17 -5.84 -6.51 -8.56
CA ASP A 17 -5.86 -7.84 -9.19
C ASP A 17 -4.68 -8.73 -8.74
N GLU A 18 -4.99 -9.84 -8.07
CA GLU A 18 -3.99 -10.72 -7.46
C GLU A 18 -3.08 -11.41 -8.49
N ARG A 19 -3.48 -11.40 -9.77
CA ARG A 19 -2.66 -11.93 -10.87
C ARG A 19 -1.51 -11.01 -11.23
N LEU A 20 -1.55 -9.74 -10.80
CA LEU A 20 -0.50 -8.76 -11.06
C LEU A 20 0.65 -8.92 -10.06
N PRO A 21 1.90 -8.64 -10.48
CA PRO A 21 3.03 -8.56 -9.57
C PRO A 21 2.80 -7.54 -8.43
N LEU A 22 3.36 -7.81 -7.25
CA LEU A 22 3.17 -6.98 -6.05
C LEU A 22 3.50 -5.49 -6.25
N TYR A 23 4.57 -5.17 -6.99
CA TYR A 23 4.93 -3.78 -7.27
C TYR A 23 3.86 -3.08 -8.14
N GLN A 24 3.21 -3.81 -9.05
CA GLN A 24 2.18 -3.27 -9.91
C GLN A 24 0.89 -3.04 -9.11
N ARG A 25 0.52 -3.99 -8.24
CA ARG A 25 -0.60 -3.82 -7.31
C ARG A 25 -0.40 -2.62 -6.37
N LEU A 26 0.82 -2.45 -5.85
CA LEU A 26 1.16 -1.28 -5.03
C LEU A 26 1.04 0.02 -5.83
N ARG A 27 1.55 0.05 -7.07
CA ARG A 27 1.45 1.21 -7.94
C ARG A 27 0.00 1.61 -8.19
N ASP A 28 -0.86 0.64 -8.50
CA ASP A 28 -2.27 0.89 -8.78
C ASP A 28 -2.99 1.44 -7.53
N SER A 29 -2.71 0.86 -6.35
CA SER A 29 -3.21 1.38 -5.05
C SER A 29 -2.75 2.81 -4.75
N LEU A 30 -1.48 3.14 -5.02
CA LEU A 30 -0.95 4.49 -4.84
C LEU A 30 -1.60 5.49 -5.82
N ALA A 31 -1.78 5.08 -7.08
CA ALA A 31 -2.43 5.89 -8.10
C ALA A 31 -3.89 6.20 -7.73
N GLU A 32 -4.63 5.21 -7.21
CA GLU A 32 -5.99 5.41 -6.70
C GLU A 32 -6.02 6.40 -5.54
N GLN A 33 -5.06 6.34 -4.61
CA GLN A 33 -5.00 7.27 -3.48
C GLN A 33 -4.68 8.71 -3.91
N ILE A 34 -3.79 8.87 -4.89
CA ILE A 34 -3.50 10.17 -5.50
C ILE A 34 -4.74 10.71 -6.22
N ALA A 35 -5.44 9.87 -6.99
CA ALA A 35 -6.67 10.26 -7.68
C ALA A 35 -7.80 10.65 -6.70
N ASN A 36 -7.85 10.00 -5.54
CA ASN A 36 -8.76 10.33 -4.44
C ASN A 36 -8.28 11.53 -3.59
N ASN A 37 -7.20 12.20 -4.00
CA ASN A 37 -6.65 13.37 -3.31
C ASN A 37 -6.27 13.07 -1.84
N ARG A 38 -5.82 11.84 -1.54
CA ARG A 38 -5.33 11.43 -0.21
C ARG A 38 -4.22 12.36 0.27
N TRP A 39 -3.35 12.77 -0.64
CA TRP A 39 -2.34 13.80 -0.44
C TRP A 39 -2.67 15.00 -1.31
N ARG A 40 -2.72 16.18 -0.70
CA ARG A 40 -3.03 17.41 -1.44
C ARG A 40 -1.85 17.80 -2.34
N PRO A 41 -2.08 18.58 -3.41
CA PRO A 41 -0.99 19.17 -4.18
C PRO A 41 -0.04 19.97 -3.28
N GLY A 42 1.24 19.60 -3.26
CA GLY A 42 2.27 20.20 -2.39
C GLY A 42 2.47 19.48 -1.05
N GLU A 43 1.63 18.52 -0.71
CA GLU A 43 1.84 17.62 0.42
C GLU A 43 2.80 16.49 0.03
N ALA A 44 3.73 16.15 0.92
CA ALA A 44 4.69 15.11 0.66
C ALA A 44 4.03 13.72 0.75
N ILE A 45 4.23 12.90 -0.28
CA ILE A 45 3.90 11.47 -0.25
C ILE A 45 4.84 10.78 0.76
N PRO A 46 4.40 9.73 1.47
CA PRO A 46 5.24 8.99 2.40
C PRO A 46 6.52 8.46 1.73
N THR A 47 7.60 8.36 2.51
CA THR A 47 8.88 7.83 2.03
C THR A 47 8.77 6.34 1.65
N GLU A 48 9.68 5.85 0.82
CA GLU A 48 9.72 4.42 0.45
C GLU A 48 9.77 3.49 1.68
N ALA A 49 10.46 3.92 2.74
CA ALA A 49 10.55 3.18 4.00
C ALA A 49 9.22 3.18 4.77
N ALA A 50 8.50 4.29 4.78
CA ALA A 50 7.18 4.39 5.40
C ALA A 50 6.16 3.52 4.65
N LEU A 51 6.15 3.57 3.33
CA LEU A 51 5.32 2.69 2.48
C LEU A 51 5.70 1.22 2.67
N SER A 52 6.99 0.90 2.76
CA SER A 52 7.49 -0.45 3.02
C SER A 52 6.94 -1.00 4.34
N ALA A 53 6.89 -0.18 5.40
CA ALA A 53 6.29 -0.54 6.68
C ALA A 53 4.76 -0.65 6.61
N GLU A 54 4.07 0.28 5.93
CA GLU A 54 2.60 0.32 5.83
C GLU A 54 2.02 -0.85 5.03
N TYR A 55 2.70 -1.27 3.96
CA TYR A 55 2.28 -2.37 3.10
C TYR A 55 2.97 -3.70 3.43
N CYS A 56 3.85 -3.74 4.44
CA CYS A 56 4.69 -4.89 4.77
C CYS A 56 5.45 -5.47 3.56
N LEU A 57 5.97 -4.58 2.70
CA LEU A 57 6.71 -4.94 1.49
C LEU A 57 8.19 -4.59 1.63
N SER A 58 9.06 -5.29 0.92
CA SER A 58 10.46 -4.88 0.80
C SER A 58 10.58 -3.51 0.12
N THR A 59 11.50 -2.67 0.58
CA THR A 59 11.75 -1.34 -0.01
C THR A 59 12.07 -1.41 -1.51
N GLY A 60 12.72 -2.48 -1.98
CA GLY A 60 12.97 -2.70 -3.42
C GLY A 60 11.68 -2.90 -4.24
N THR A 61 10.65 -3.53 -3.65
CA THR A 61 9.33 -3.68 -4.27
C THR A 61 8.59 -2.35 -4.31
N VAL A 62 8.67 -1.58 -3.23
CA VAL A 62 8.11 -0.22 -3.15
C VAL A 62 8.75 0.68 -4.19
N ARG A 63 10.09 0.71 -4.25
CA ARG A 63 10.84 1.48 -5.25
C ARG A 63 10.47 1.15 -6.69
N LYS A 64 10.12 -0.11 -6.97
CA LYS A 64 9.67 -0.54 -8.31
C LYS A 64 8.23 -0.10 -8.63
N ALA A 65 7.46 0.31 -7.63
CA ALA A 65 6.05 0.67 -7.74
C ALA A 65 5.81 2.18 -7.93
N ILE A 66 6.78 3.02 -7.57
CA ILE A 66 6.72 4.50 -7.66
C ILE A 66 7.29 5.01 -8.97
#